data_AF-A0A2E5R5M4-F1
#
_entry.id   AF-A0A2E5R5M4-F1
#
_cell.length_a   1.000
_cell.length_b   1.000
_cell.length_c   1.000
_cell.angle_alpha   90.00
_cell.angle_beta   90.00
_cell.angle_gamma   90.00
#
_symmetry.space_group_name_H-M   'P 1'
#
loop_
_entity.id
_entity.type
_entity.pdbx_description
1 polymer ?
#
loop_
_entity_poly.entity_id
_entity_poly.type
_entity_poly.pdbx_seq_one_letter_code
_entity_poly.pdbx_strand_id
1 'polypeptide(L)'
;MNILIVDGNEKEASDRYIKLGMNTQYDVYSKVINKISNYECNVSVIHPAITDDFLPLGVSLDDFDGIAWTGSLLNIYDMSTSITRQIDLAKNLFTKKNKIFGSCWGLHVLVTAAGGIVRKNPNGLEAVVAKKIKLNANGISHRLYKGKKDLFDSFCWHYDEAESLPENSTVLSSNKKSKIQSVVFERNQSQVWAVQYHPEFDPSWIAGLMDQRKKILLGEKMYNSEKEFIDQKNYFDNYKFLQNEQLEEKYSDLINEKMHTLELSNWIEFLKQ
;
A
#
# COMPACT_ATOMS: atom_id res chain seq x y z
N MET A 1 -13.51 9.16 -14.25
CA MET A 1 -12.29 8.34 -14.36
C MET A 1 -12.64 6.99 -13.78
N ASN A 2 -12.47 5.92 -14.54
CA ASN A 2 -12.77 4.56 -14.08
C ASN A 2 -11.53 4.00 -13.39
N ILE A 3 -11.65 3.65 -12.11
CA ILE A 3 -10.55 3.08 -11.33
C ILE A 3 -10.96 1.69 -10.85
N LEU A 4 -10.10 0.71 -11.11
CA LEU A 4 -10.25 -0.64 -10.58
C LEU A 4 -9.40 -0.79 -9.31
N ILE A 5 -10.02 -1.19 -8.21
CA ILE A 5 -9.32 -1.65 -7.02
C ILE A 5 -9.26 -3.19 -7.05
N VAL A 6 -8.05 -3.72 -6.96
CA VAL A 6 -7.79 -5.15 -6.82
C VAL A 6 -7.56 -5.47 -5.34
N ASP A 7 -8.53 -6.15 -4.72
CA ASP A 7 -8.42 -6.60 -3.34
C ASP A 7 -7.44 -7.76 -3.23
N GLY A 8 -6.38 -7.54 -2.45
CA GLY A 8 -5.34 -8.52 -2.21
C GLY A 8 -5.73 -9.62 -1.22
N ASN A 9 -6.83 -9.46 -0.46
CA ASN A 9 -7.19 -10.33 0.64
C ASN A 9 -8.17 -11.43 0.26
N GLU A 10 -8.01 -12.58 0.90
CA GLU A 10 -9.05 -13.59 1.01
C GLU A 10 -10.21 -13.09 1.89
N LYS A 11 -11.40 -13.70 1.71
CA LYS A 11 -12.63 -13.28 2.39
C LYS A 11 -12.47 -13.21 3.91
N GLU A 12 -11.84 -14.22 4.50
CA GLU A 12 -11.65 -14.34 5.95
C GLU A 12 -10.79 -13.21 6.51
N ALA A 13 -9.85 -12.68 5.72
CA ALA A 13 -9.03 -11.54 6.12
C ALA A 13 -9.87 -10.26 6.17
N SER A 14 -10.67 -10.01 5.13
CA SER A 14 -11.58 -8.86 5.08
C SER A 14 -12.68 -8.93 6.15
N ASP A 15 -13.26 -10.11 6.38
CA ASP A 15 -14.28 -10.34 7.42
C ASP A 15 -13.76 -10.01 8.84
N ARG A 16 -12.46 -10.18 9.11
CA ARG A 16 -11.87 -9.81 10.41
C ARG A 16 -11.91 -8.30 10.66
N TYR A 17 -11.68 -7.49 9.63
CA TYR A 17 -11.79 -6.03 9.75
C TYR A 17 -13.25 -5.62 10.02
N ILE A 18 -14.19 -6.19 9.27
CA ILE A 18 -15.62 -5.90 9.40
C ILE A 18 -16.13 -6.25 10.81
N LYS A 19 -15.75 -7.42 11.35
CA LYS A 19 -16.11 -7.84 12.71
C LYS A 19 -15.62 -6.89 13.81
N LEU A 20 -14.55 -6.13 13.53
CA LEU A 20 -13.99 -5.13 14.43
C LEU A 20 -14.55 -3.72 14.17
N GLY A 21 -15.53 -3.57 13.27
CA GLY A 21 -16.06 -2.26 12.88
C GLY A 21 -15.09 -1.43 12.04
N MET A 22 -14.04 -2.05 11.49
CA MET A 22 -13.06 -1.39 10.64
C MET A 22 -13.47 -1.48 9.16
N ASN A 23 -13.10 -0.47 8.39
CA ASN A 23 -13.15 -0.54 6.93
C ASN A 23 -12.19 -1.62 6.44
N THR A 24 -12.59 -2.36 5.40
CA THR A 24 -11.64 -3.23 4.69
C THR A 24 -10.59 -2.40 3.96
N GLN A 25 -9.50 -3.01 3.50
CA GLN A 25 -8.45 -2.27 2.80
C GLN A 25 -8.95 -1.66 1.47
N TYR A 26 -9.83 -2.36 0.74
CA TYR A 26 -10.43 -1.81 -0.48
C TYR A 26 -11.42 -0.67 -0.18
N ASP A 27 -12.13 -0.71 0.95
CA ASP A 27 -12.97 0.42 1.40
C ASP A 27 -12.12 1.65 1.74
N VAL A 28 -10.98 1.46 2.41
CA VAL A 28 -10.03 2.55 2.71
C VAL A 28 -9.49 3.16 1.42
N TYR A 29 -9.03 2.34 0.48
CA TYR A 29 -8.58 2.80 -0.83
C TYR A 29 -9.66 3.60 -1.58
N SER A 30 -10.89 3.06 -1.65
CA SER A 30 -12.01 3.72 -2.32
C SER A 30 -12.31 5.08 -1.69
N LYS A 31 -12.32 5.17 -0.35
CA LYS A 31 -12.54 6.43 0.37
C LYS A 31 -11.43 7.44 0.09
N VAL A 32 -10.16 7.02 0.15
CA VAL A 32 -9.02 7.91 -0.08
C VAL A 32 -9.00 8.42 -1.51
N ILE A 33 -9.18 7.55 -2.51
CA ILE A 33 -9.22 7.93 -3.93
C ILE A 33 -10.31 8.97 -4.18
N ASN A 34 -11.54 8.72 -3.72
CA ASN A 34 -12.65 9.64 -3.89
C ASN A 34 -12.44 10.98 -3.16
N LYS A 35 -11.70 10.95 -2.04
CA LYS A 35 -11.44 12.14 -1.23
C LYS A 35 -10.35 13.04 -1.81
N ILE A 36 -9.29 12.46 -2.37
CA ILE A 36 -8.11 13.21 -2.84
C ILE A 36 -8.18 13.56 -4.33
N SER A 37 -9.09 12.92 -5.08
CA SER A 37 -9.26 13.17 -6.50
C SER A 37 -9.97 14.50 -6.74
N ASN A 38 -9.45 15.31 -7.67
CA ASN A 38 -10.13 16.48 -8.21
C ASN A 38 -11.16 16.12 -9.30
N TYR A 39 -11.30 14.83 -9.62
CA TYR A 39 -12.14 14.31 -10.69
C TYR A 39 -13.17 13.33 -10.13
N GLU A 40 -14.31 13.24 -10.80
CA GLU A 40 -15.27 12.18 -10.53
C GLU A 40 -14.65 10.81 -10.84
N CYS A 41 -14.57 9.96 -9.81
CA CYS A 41 -14.01 8.62 -9.87
C CYS A 41 -15.14 7.59 -9.78
N ASN A 42 -15.29 6.77 -10.81
CA ASN A 42 -16.11 5.58 -10.77
C ASN A 42 -15.22 4.41 -10.31
N VAL A 43 -15.37 3.99 -9.06
CA VAL A 43 -14.52 2.98 -8.45
C VAL A 43 -15.21 1.62 -8.49
N SER A 44 -14.56 0.65 -9.12
CA SER A 44 -14.95 -0.76 -9.08
C SER A 44 -13.98 -1.55 -8.23
N VAL A 45 -14.46 -2.59 -7.53
CA VAL A 45 -13.61 -3.47 -6.71
C VAL A 45 -13.77 -4.90 -7.20
N ILE A 46 -12.65 -5.62 -7.31
CA ILE A 46 -12.63 -7.05 -7.66
C ILE A 46 -11.85 -7.84 -6.62
N HIS A 47 -12.19 -9.13 -6.45
CA HIS A 47 -11.65 -9.99 -5.41
C HIS A 47 -11.02 -11.27 -5.99
N PRO A 48 -9.90 -11.16 -6.74
CA PRO A 48 -9.24 -12.31 -7.38
C PRO A 48 -8.74 -13.36 -6.37
N ALA A 49 -8.48 -12.97 -5.13
CA ALA A 49 -8.13 -13.90 -4.05
C ALA A 49 -9.30 -14.80 -3.62
N ILE A 50 -10.56 -14.42 -3.94
CA ILE A 50 -11.76 -15.17 -3.53
C ILE A 50 -12.24 -16.06 -4.68
N THR A 51 -12.40 -15.50 -5.87
CA THR A 51 -12.96 -16.18 -7.05
C THR A 51 -12.13 -15.88 -8.30
N ASP A 52 -12.17 -16.76 -9.30
CA ASP A 52 -11.61 -16.53 -10.64
C ASP A 52 -12.59 -15.77 -11.56
N ASP A 53 -13.89 -15.87 -11.30
CA ASP A 53 -14.93 -15.06 -11.94
C ASP A 53 -15.10 -13.71 -11.21
N PHE A 54 -14.04 -12.90 -11.22
CA PHE A 54 -13.99 -11.62 -10.49
C PHE A 54 -14.39 -10.40 -11.32
N LEU A 55 -14.44 -10.51 -12.65
CA LEU A 55 -14.89 -9.42 -13.54
C LEU A 55 -16.35 -9.64 -13.93
N PRO A 56 -17.23 -8.63 -13.76
CA PRO A 56 -18.60 -8.74 -14.25
C PRO A 56 -18.68 -8.98 -15.76
N LEU A 57 -19.74 -9.65 -16.20
CA LEU A 57 -19.98 -9.88 -17.63
C LEU A 57 -20.02 -8.55 -18.40
N GLY A 58 -19.22 -8.47 -19.47
CA GLY A 58 -19.13 -7.29 -20.32
C GLY A 58 -18.14 -6.22 -19.86
N VAL A 59 -17.44 -6.44 -18.73
CA VAL A 59 -16.36 -5.56 -18.26
C VAL A 59 -15.00 -6.09 -18.72
N SER A 60 -14.21 -5.23 -19.34
CA SER A 60 -12.83 -5.48 -19.76
C SER A 60 -11.84 -4.77 -18.83
N LEU A 61 -10.64 -5.32 -18.70
CA LEU A 61 -9.52 -4.61 -18.04
C LEU A 61 -9.13 -3.32 -18.77
N ASP A 62 -9.49 -3.18 -20.05
CA ASP A 62 -9.26 -1.97 -20.84
C ASP A 62 -10.27 -0.84 -20.52
N ASP A 63 -11.30 -1.09 -19.71
CA ASP A 63 -12.33 -0.11 -19.35
C ASP A 63 -11.89 0.87 -18.25
N PHE A 64 -10.70 0.64 -17.67
CA PHE A 64 -10.19 1.37 -16.51
C PHE A 64 -9.03 2.28 -16.89
N ASP A 65 -9.08 3.52 -16.41
CA ASP A 65 -8.00 4.50 -16.58
C ASP A 65 -6.80 4.19 -15.68
N GLY A 66 -7.05 3.52 -14.54
CA GLY A 66 -6.02 3.16 -13.57
C GLY A 66 -6.42 1.98 -12.68
N ILE A 67 -5.42 1.24 -12.23
CA ILE A 67 -5.56 0.07 -11.38
C ILE A 67 -4.83 0.31 -10.06
N ALA A 68 -5.53 0.20 -8.93
CA ALA A 68 -4.94 0.26 -7.59
C ALA A 68 -4.98 -1.12 -6.93
N TRP A 69 -3.85 -1.57 -6.38
CA TRP A 69 -3.72 -2.88 -5.75
C TRP A 69 -3.48 -2.72 -4.25
N THR A 70 -4.35 -3.31 -3.44
CA THR A 70 -4.29 -3.17 -1.98
C THR A 70 -3.17 -4.01 -1.36
N GLY A 71 -2.95 -3.79 -0.06
CA GLY A 71 -2.24 -4.73 0.79
C GLY A 71 -2.97 -6.07 0.95
N SER A 72 -2.29 -7.03 1.58
CA SER A 72 -2.82 -8.35 1.90
C SER A 72 -2.14 -8.93 3.14
N LEU A 73 -2.75 -9.98 3.70
CA LEU A 73 -2.16 -10.80 4.75
C LEU A 73 -1.46 -12.07 4.22
N LEU A 74 -1.45 -12.24 2.90
CA LEU A 74 -0.82 -13.36 2.20
C LEU A 74 0.70 -13.20 2.13
N ASN A 75 1.41 -14.32 2.00
CA ASN A 75 2.84 -14.33 1.65
C ASN A 75 3.00 -14.91 0.25
N ILE A 76 3.73 -14.21 -0.61
CA ILE A 76 3.77 -14.50 -2.05
C ILE A 76 4.34 -15.89 -2.37
N TYR A 77 5.26 -16.38 -1.55
CA TYR A 77 5.91 -17.68 -1.70
C TYR A 77 5.03 -18.87 -1.31
N ASP A 78 3.85 -18.63 -0.70
CA ASP A 78 2.90 -19.70 -0.39
C ASP A 78 2.21 -20.24 -1.66
N MET A 79 2.19 -19.45 -2.74
CA MET A 79 1.72 -19.82 -4.09
C MET A 79 0.37 -20.56 -4.13
N SER A 80 -0.53 -20.24 -3.18
CA SER A 80 -1.89 -20.75 -3.16
C SER A 80 -2.69 -20.28 -4.38
N THR A 81 -3.84 -20.90 -4.65
CA THR A 81 -4.72 -20.48 -5.75
C THR A 81 -5.11 -19.00 -5.67
N SER A 82 -5.37 -18.50 -4.45
CA SER A 82 -5.68 -17.09 -4.18
C SER A 82 -4.54 -16.15 -4.59
N ILE A 83 -3.29 -16.63 -4.52
CA ILE A 83 -2.07 -15.89 -4.88
C ILE A 83 -1.79 -16.00 -6.39
N THR A 84 -1.85 -17.20 -6.96
CA THR A 84 -1.51 -17.41 -8.38
C THR A 84 -2.48 -16.67 -9.30
N ARG A 85 -3.79 -16.64 -8.98
CA ARG A 85 -4.76 -15.82 -9.72
C ARG A 85 -4.40 -14.35 -9.76
N GLN A 86 -3.89 -13.81 -8.66
CA GLN A 86 -3.47 -12.41 -8.57
C GLN A 86 -2.21 -12.16 -9.42
N ILE A 87 -1.23 -13.05 -9.37
CA ILE A 87 -0.04 -12.99 -10.23
C ILE A 87 -0.44 -13.06 -11.70
N ASP A 88 -1.36 -13.93 -12.07
CA ASP A 88 -1.81 -14.08 -13.46
C ASP A 88 -2.66 -12.90 -13.93
N LEU A 89 -3.48 -12.31 -13.05
CA LEU A 89 -4.14 -11.03 -13.32
C LEU A 89 -3.12 -9.92 -13.58
N ALA A 90 -2.06 -9.81 -12.77
CA ALA A 90 -1.00 -8.82 -13.01
C ALA A 90 -0.30 -9.03 -14.35
N LYS A 91 0.01 -10.28 -14.73
CA LYS A 91 0.54 -10.60 -16.07
C LYS A 91 -0.40 -10.16 -17.18
N ASN A 92 -1.71 -10.42 -17.04
CA ASN A 92 -2.72 -10.00 -18.01
C ASN A 92 -2.78 -8.47 -18.10
N LEU A 93 -2.76 -7.76 -16.97
CA LEU A 93 -2.75 -6.30 -16.95
C LEU A 93 -1.55 -5.73 -17.70
N PHE A 94 -0.36 -6.35 -17.58
CA PHE A 94 0.82 -5.92 -18.33
C PHE A 94 0.67 -6.01 -19.85
N THR A 95 -0.22 -6.86 -20.38
CA THR A 95 -0.48 -6.93 -21.82
C THR A 95 -1.26 -5.73 -22.36
N LYS A 96 -1.77 -4.87 -21.48
CA LYS A 96 -2.58 -3.70 -21.79
C LYS A 96 -1.80 -2.41 -21.48
N LYS A 97 -2.43 -1.26 -21.73
CA LYS A 97 -1.89 0.08 -21.46
C LYS A 97 -2.25 0.61 -20.07
N ASN A 98 -2.11 -0.24 -19.05
CA ASN A 98 -2.55 0.09 -17.70
C ASN A 98 -1.53 0.96 -16.96
N LYS A 99 -2.04 1.87 -16.13
CA LYS A 99 -1.28 2.58 -15.12
C LYS A 99 -1.63 2.00 -13.75
N ILE A 100 -0.69 1.31 -13.13
CA ILE A 100 -0.94 0.48 -11.96
C ILE A 100 -0.23 1.08 -10.75
N PHE A 101 -0.96 1.24 -9.64
CA PHE A 101 -0.42 1.57 -8.32
C PHE A 101 -0.53 0.36 -7.40
N GLY A 102 0.55 -0.03 -6.72
CA GLY A 102 0.50 -1.11 -5.71
C GLY A 102 1.08 -0.68 -4.37
N SER A 103 0.36 -0.93 -3.27
CA SER A 103 0.89 -0.78 -1.90
C SER A 103 1.14 -2.15 -1.25
N CYS A 104 2.28 -2.27 -0.58
CA CYS A 104 2.70 -3.47 0.16
C CYS A 104 2.57 -4.77 -0.67
N TRP A 105 1.53 -5.56 -0.46
CA TRP A 105 1.23 -6.76 -1.25
C TRP A 105 1.13 -6.47 -2.75
N GLY A 106 0.54 -5.33 -3.14
CA GLY A 106 0.47 -4.91 -4.54
C GLY A 106 1.87 -4.81 -5.17
N LEU A 107 2.86 -4.29 -4.44
CA LEU A 107 4.26 -4.29 -4.88
C LEU A 107 4.75 -5.73 -5.10
N HIS A 108 4.47 -6.62 -4.15
CA HIS A 108 4.95 -8.01 -4.21
C HIS A 108 4.38 -8.77 -5.41
N VAL A 109 3.07 -8.66 -5.65
CA VAL A 109 2.42 -9.30 -6.81
C VAL A 109 2.97 -8.74 -8.11
N LEU A 110 3.09 -7.42 -8.24
CA LEU A 110 3.52 -6.76 -9.47
C LEU A 110 4.99 -7.07 -9.79
N VAL A 111 5.87 -7.04 -8.79
CA VAL A 111 7.28 -7.45 -8.94
C VAL A 111 7.39 -8.91 -9.35
N THR A 112 6.66 -9.80 -8.68
CA THR A 112 6.68 -11.25 -8.97
C THR A 112 6.16 -11.55 -10.37
N ALA A 113 5.03 -10.95 -10.76
CA ALA A 113 4.45 -11.11 -12.09
C ALA A 113 5.38 -10.62 -13.22
N ALA A 114 6.22 -9.61 -12.93
CA ALA A 114 7.19 -9.07 -13.86
C ALA A 114 8.53 -9.85 -13.88
N GLY A 115 8.69 -10.88 -13.03
CA GLY A 115 9.87 -11.75 -12.97
C GLY A 115 10.87 -11.41 -11.86
N GLY A 116 10.54 -10.49 -10.95
CA GLY A 116 11.31 -10.25 -9.74
C GLY A 116 11.03 -11.29 -8.65
N ILE A 117 11.77 -11.20 -7.55
CA ILE A 117 11.68 -12.13 -6.41
C ILE A 117 11.35 -11.33 -5.16
N VAL A 118 10.44 -11.88 -4.35
CA VAL A 118 10.07 -11.36 -3.04
C VAL A 118 10.41 -12.41 -2.00
N ARG A 119 10.87 -11.97 -0.84
CA ARG A 119 11.28 -12.83 0.27
C ARG A 119 10.85 -12.25 1.60
N LYS A 120 10.96 -13.07 2.64
CA LYS A 120 10.96 -12.58 4.01
C LYS A 120 12.14 -11.65 4.26
N ASN A 121 11.87 -10.47 4.81
CA ASN A 121 12.85 -9.44 5.09
C ASN A 121 13.83 -9.92 6.19
N PRO A 122 15.14 -10.00 5.90
CA PRO A 122 16.14 -10.41 6.89
C PRO A 122 16.27 -9.42 8.05
N ASN A 123 15.82 -8.18 7.89
CA ASN A 123 15.77 -7.20 8.96
C ASN A 123 14.54 -7.36 9.87
N GLY A 124 13.61 -8.28 9.57
CA GLY A 124 12.40 -8.57 10.35
C GLY A 124 11.20 -7.66 10.03
N LEU A 125 10.22 -7.61 10.93
CA LEU A 125 8.97 -6.85 10.77
C LEU A 125 9.20 -5.33 10.69
N GLU A 126 8.67 -4.66 9.66
CA GLU A 126 8.36 -3.23 9.71
C GLU A 126 6.87 -3.05 9.95
N ALA A 127 6.49 -2.35 11.02
CA ALA A 127 5.09 -2.20 11.39
C ALA A 127 4.78 -0.85 11.98
N VAL A 128 3.52 -0.45 11.80
CA VAL A 128 2.91 0.81 12.22
C VAL A 128 3.54 2.00 11.51
N VAL A 129 4.82 2.30 11.71
CA VAL A 129 5.51 3.43 11.07
C VAL A 129 6.80 2.96 10.41
N ALA A 130 6.88 3.11 9.08
CA ALA A 130 8.12 3.05 8.33
C ALA A 130 8.83 4.39 8.51
N LYS A 131 9.90 4.38 9.31
CA LYS A 131 10.61 5.61 9.69
C LYS A 131 11.68 5.96 8.68
N LYS A 132 11.90 7.26 8.47
CA LYS A 132 13.03 7.83 7.71
C LYS A 132 13.14 7.21 6.31
N ILE A 133 12.02 7.10 5.60
CA ILE A 133 12.02 6.77 4.18
C ILE A 133 12.71 7.92 3.45
N LYS A 134 13.80 7.59 2.76
CA LYS A 134 14.65 8.55 2.06
C LYS A 134 14.51 8.37 0.56
N LEU A 135 14.15 9.44 -0.13
CA LEU A 135 14.19 9.53 -1.58
C LEU A 135 15.64 9.55 -2.06
N ASN A 136 15.92 8.82 -3.15
CA ASN A 136 17.16 8.97 -3.90
C ASN A 136 16.97 10.01 -5.03
N ALA A 137 18.01 10.22 -5.85
CA ALA A 137 17.95 11.19 -6.94
C ALA A 137 16.81 10.89 -7.94
N ASN A 138 16.55 9.61 -8.24
CA ASN A 138 15.42 9.22 -9.09
C ASN A 138 14.09 9.56 -8.40
N GLY A 139 13.95 9.25 -7.12
CA GLY A 139 12.76 9.56 -6.32
C GLY A 139 12.44 11.05 -6.29
N ILE A 140 13.42 11.90 -6.04
CA ILE A 140 13.27 13.37 -6.04
C ILE A 140 12.76 13.89 -7.39
N SER A 141 13.24 13.30 -8.49
CA SER A 141 12.85 13.71 -9.85
C SER A 141 11.53 13.11 -10.33
N HIS A 142 11.04 12.05 -9.68
CA HIS A 142 9.91 11.26 -10.16
C HIS A 142 8.57 11.83 -9.70
N ARG A 143 7.57 11.80 -10.60
CA ARG A 143 6.24 12.38 -10.38
C ARG A 143 5.50 11.78 -9.17
N LEU A 144 5.75 10.52 -8.84
CA LEU A 144 5.24 9.84 -7.64
C LEU A 144 5.42 10.69 -6.37
N TYR A 145 6.56 11.39 -6.25
CA TYR A 145 6.93 12.18 -5.06
C TYR A 145 6.86 13.69 -5.28
N LYS A 146 6.17 14.16 -6.31
CA LYS A 146 5.99 15.60 -6.54
C LYS A 146 5.40 16.26 -5.29
N GLY A 147 6.15 17.19 -4.69
CA GLY A 147 5.76 17.91 -3.47
C GLY A 147 6.00 17.16 -2.16
N LYS A 148 6.55 15.94 -2.18
CA LYS A 148 6.90 15.19 -0.97
C LYS A 148 8.25 15.67 -0.43
N LYS A 149 8.47 15.55 0.88
CA LYS A 149 9.79 15.74 1.49
C LYS A 149 10.73 14.61 1.08
N ASP A 150 12.02 14.90 0.96
CA ASP A 150 13.06 13.91 0.65
C ASP A 150 13.24 12.85 1.75
N LEU A 151 12.86 13.19 2.98
CA LEU A 151 12.88 12.32 4.13
C LEU A 151 11.52 12.42 4.84
N PHE A 152 10.83 11.29 4.99
CA PHE A 152 9.50 11.24 5.59
C PHE A 152 9.22 9.92 6.30
N ASP A 153 8.19 9.92 7.14
CA ASP A 153 7.61 8.72 7.73
C ASP A 153 6.30 8.34 7.02
N SER A 154 5.96 7.05 6.99
CA SER A 154 4.68 6.56 6.46
C SER A 154 4.13 5.36 7.24
N PHE A 155 2.82 5.10 7.17
CA PHE A 155 2.26 3.91 7.78
C PHE A 155 2.67 2.65 7.02
N CYS A 156 2.99 1.57 7.73
CA CYS A 156 3.42 0.32 7.08
C CYS A 156 3.02 -0.92 7.87
N TRP A 157 2.97 -2.06 7.19
CA TRP A 157 2.96 -3.38 7.80
C TRP A 157 3.51 -4.42 6.83
N HIS A 158 4.71 -4.94 7.05
CA HIS A 158 5.26 -6.02 6.23
C HIS A 158 6.35 -6.85 6.93
N TYR A 159 6.34 -8.16 6.66
CA TYR A 159 7.47 -9.05 6.94
C TYR A 159 8.33 -9.29 5.70
N ASP A 160 7.81 -8.99 4.53
CA ASP A 160 8.39 -9.38 3.25
C ASP A 160 8.85 -8.14 2.48
N GLU A 161 9.93 -8.28 1.72
CA GLU A 161 10.48 -7.25 0.85
C GLU A 161 10.78 -7.83 -0.54
N ALA A 162 10.82 -6.97 -1.56
CA ALA A 162 11.41 -7.34 -2.84
C ALA A 162 12.92 -7.61 -2.66
N GLU A 163 13.38 -8.78 -3.10
CA GLU A 163 14.79 -9.17 -3.13
C GLU A 163 15.45 -8.77 -4.44
N SER A 164 14.79 -9.11 -5.55
CA SER A 164 15.21 -8.73 -6.90
C SER A 164 14.05 -8.08 -7.62
N LEU A 165 14.40 -7.11 -8.48
CA LEU A 165 13.43 -6.35 -9.25
C LEU A 165 13.44 -6.81 -10.70
N PRO A 166 12.32 -6.67 -11.42
CA PRO A 166 12.30 -6.91 -12.85
C PRO A 166 13.28 -5.97 -13.58
N GLU A 167 13.70 -6.36 -14.78
CA GLU A 167 14.56 -5.53 -15.61
C GLU A 167 13.98 -4.12 -15.82
N ASN A 168 14.87 -3.12 -15.93
CA ASN A 168 14.51 -1.71 -16.10
C ASN A 168 13.69 -1.09 -14.94
N SER A 169 13.74 -1.71 -13.76
CA SER A 169 13.19 -1.11 -12.56
C SER A 169 14.03 0.03 -12.02
N THR A 170 13.37 1.07 -11.54
CA THR A 170 14.00 2.21 -10.87
C THR A 170 13.52 2.26 -9.42
N VAL A 171 14.42 1.98 -8.48
CA VAL A 171 14.17 2.22 -7.05
C VAL A 171 14.13 3.73 -6.81
N LEU A 172 13.14 4.21 -6.07
CA LEU A 172 12.96 5.63 -5.78
C LEU A 172 13.23 5.98 -4.31
N SER A 173 12.99 5.05 -3.40
CA SER A 173 13.17 5.29 -1.97
C SER A 173 13.59 4.02 -1.22
N SER A 174 14.22 4.24 -0.07
CA SER A 174 14.67 3.18 0.84
C SER A 174 14.70 3.68 2.28
N ASN A 175 14.82 2.77 3.25
CA ASN A 175 15.18 3.13 4.62
C ASN A 175 16.07 2.05 5.25
N LYS A 176 16.27 2.11 6.56
CA LYS A 176 17.10 1.13 7.27
C LYS A 176 16.53 -0.30 7.22
N LYS A 177 15.21 -0.45 7.06
CA LYS A 177 14.51 -1.72 7.16
C LYS A 177 14.33 -2.42 5.82
N SER A 178 14.02 -1.67 4.76
CA SER A 178 13.90 -2.17 3.39
C SER A 178 14.68 -1.27 2.43
N LYS A 179 15.47 -1.90 1.57
CA LYS A 179 16.20 -1.21 0.49
C LYS A 179 15.27 -0.76 -0.64
N ILE A 180 14.06 -1.29 -0.69
CA ILE A 180 13.05 -1.02 -1.72
C ILE A 180 11.77 -0.60 -0.98
N GLN A 181 11.71 0.67 -0.61
CA GLN A 181 10.48 1.27 -0.09
C GLN A 181 9.56 1.72 -1.23
N SER A 182 10.13 2.00 -2.40
CA SER A 182 9.36 2.21 -3.62
C SER A 182 10.15 1.92 -4.89
N VAL A 183 9.44 1.45 -5.90
CA VAL A 183 9.97 1.11 -7.22
C VAL A 183 8.98 1.51 -8.30
N VAL A 184 9.51 1.95 -9.43
CA VAL A 184 8.74 2.12 -10.66
C VAL A 184 9.36 1.30 -11.77
N PHE A 185 8.54 0.75 -12.65
CA PHE A 185 9.00 0.03 -13.82
C PHE A 185 7.92 0.03 -14.90
N GLU A 186 8.33 -0.29 -16.12
CA GLU A 186 7.43 -0.54 -17.22
C GLU A 186 7.51 -2.02 -17.59
N ARG A 187 6.36 -2.62 -17.89
CA ARG A 187 6.28 -3.99 -18.39
C ARG A 187 5.36 -4.03 -19.59
N ASN A 188 5.91 -4.38 -20.75
CA ASN A 188 5.26 -4.28 -22.05
C ASN A 188 4.67 -2.87 -22.28
N GLN A 189 3.36 -2.70 -22.16
CA GLN A 189 2.67 -1.43 -22.37
C GLN A 189 2.14 -0.79 -21.07
N SER A 190 2.35 -1.45 -19.93
CA SER A 190 1.87 -0.98 -18.63
C SER A 190 2.97 -0.29 -17.82
N GLN A 191 2.57 0.71 -17.05
CA GLN A 191 3.44 1.48 -16.17
C GLN A 191 3.06 1.21 -14.72
N VAL A 192 4.03 0.84 -13.90
CA VAL A 192 3.82 0.42 -12.51
C VAL A 192 4.51 1.39 -11.56
N TRP A 193 3.75 1.93 -10.62
CA TRP A 193 4.25 2.61 -9.44
C TRP A 193 3.93 1.78 -8.21
N ALA A 194 4.95 1.41 -7.42
CA ALA A 194 4.74 0.57 -6.27
C ALA A 194 5.48 1.08 -5.03
N VAL A 195 4.83 1.00 -3.88
CA VAL A 195 5.35 1.38 -2.57
C VAL A 195 5.19 0.21 -1.60
N GLN A 196 6.14 0.03 -0.69
CA GLN A 196 6.11 -1.03 0.33
C GLN A 196 5.24 -0.64 1.55
N TYR A 197 5.01 0.66 1.72
CA TYR A 197 4.21 1.27 2.77
C TYR A 197 2.79 1.61 2.27
N HIS A 198 1.97 2.23 3.12
CA HIS A 198 0.53 2.44 2.91
C HIS A 198 0.15 3.93 2.95
N PRO A 199 0.23 4.65 1.82
CA PRO A 199 -0.27 6.03 1.70
C PRO A 199 -1.78 6.17 1.93
N GLU A 200 -2.53 5.09 1.84
CA GLU A 200 -3.98 5.06 2.03
C GLU A 200 -4.42 4.96 3.50
N PHE A 201 -3.52 4.56 4.41
CA PHE A 201 -3.90 4.41 5.82
C PHE A 201 -3.93 5.77 6.52
N ASP A 202 -4.99 5.98 7.29
CA ASP A 202 -5.09 7.09 8.23
C ASP A 202 -4.71 6.64 9.66
N PRO A 203 -4.46 7.59 10.59
CA PRO A 203 -4.09 7.26 11.96
C PRO A 203 -5.14 6.39 12.70
N SER A 204 -6.44 6.64 12.50
CA SER A 204 -7.49 5.87 13.19
C SER A 204 -7.53 4.42 12.70
N TRP A 205 -7.35 4.19 11.40
CA TRP A 205 -7.31 2.85 10.83
C TRP A 205 -6.07 2.07 11.31
N ILE A 206 -4.89 2.71 11.37
CA ILE A 206 -3.70 2.03 11.90
C ILE A 206 -3.86 1.71 13.39
N ALA A 207 -4.54 2.56 14.17
CA ALA A 207 -4.80 2.29 15.59
C ALA A 207 -5.67 1.03 15.79
N GLY A 208 -6.66 0.83 14.91
CA GLY A 208 -7.43 -0.42 14.86
C GLY A 208 -6.56 -1.63 14.50
N LEU A 209 -5.67 -1.49 13.51
CA LEU A 209 -4.73 -2.56 13.14
C LEU A 209 -3.76 -2.88 14.30
N MET A 210 -3.27 -1.86 15.01
CA MET A 210 -2.43 -2.02 16.20
C MET A 210 -3.14 -2.85 17.27
N ASP A 211 -4.43 -2.61 17.52
CA ASP A 211 -5.21 -3.37 18.49
C ASP A 211 -5.35 -4.84 18.06
N GLN A 212 -5.75 -5.08 16.80
CA GLN A 212 -5.85 -6.42 16.22
C GLN A 212 -4.52 -7.19 16.27
N ARG A 213 -3.39 -6.48 16.14
CA ARG A 213 -2.05 -7.05 16.05
C ARG A 213 -1.21 -6.90 17.33
N LYS A 214 -1.83 -6.51 18.46
CA LYS A 214 -1.13 -6.25 19.73
C LYS A 214 -0.16 -7.36 20.12
N LYS A 215 -0.59 -8.62 20.04
CA LYS A 215 0.25 -9.77 20.39
C LYS A 215 1.53 -9.86 19.54
N ILE A 216 1.43 -9.55 18.25
CA ILE A 216 2.58 -9.55 17.34
C ILE A 216 3.51 -8.38 17.68
N LEU A 217 2.98 -7.17 17.84
CA LEU A 217 3.78 -5.99 18.13
C LEU A 217 4.58 -6.10 19.43
N LEU A 218 3.96 -6.64 20.49
CA LEU A 218 4.63 -6.88 21.77
C LEU A 218 5.61 -8.06 21.69
N GLY A 219 5.26 -9.12 20.96
CA GLY A 219 6.13 -10.29 20.75
C GLY A 219 7.40 -9.98 19.97
N GLU A 220 7.29 -9.15 18.93
CA GLU A 220 8.41 -8.64 18.12
C GLU A 220 9.20 -7.52 18.79
N LYS A 221 8.82 -7.14 20.02
CA LYS A 221 9.46 -6.05 20.81
C LYS A 221 9.54 -4.73 20.03
N MET A 222 8.48 -4.39 19.29
CA MET A 222 8.39 -3.13 18.56
C MET A 222 8.27 -1.90 19.48
N TYR A 223 7.99 -2.13 20.75
CA TYR A 223 7.83 -1.13 21.81
C TYR A 223 8.67 -1.52 23.02
N ASN A 224 9.20 -0.53 23.74
CA ASN A 224 9.98 -0.76 24.96
C ASN A 224 9.09 -1.18 26.14
N SER A 225 7.80 -0.85 26.08
CA SER A 225 6.81 -1.22 27.08
C SER A 225 5.41 -1.30 26.49
N GLU A 226 4.51 -2.04 27.16
CA GLU A 226 3.09 -2.04 26.80
C GLU A 226 2.46 -0.65 26.96
N LYS A 227 2.95 0.17 27.90
CA LYS A 227 2.52 1.56 28.05
C LYS A 227 2.83 2.37 26.79
N GLU A 228 4.05 2.26 26.26
CA GLU A 228 4.44 2.97 25.02
C GLU A 228 3.54 2.59 23.84
N PHE A 229 3.21 1.30 23.71
CA PHE A 229 2.24 0.82 22.72
C PHE A 229 0.85 1.45 22.90
N ILE A 230 0.32 1.43 24.13
CA ILE A 230 -1.01 1.99 24.45
C ILE A 230 -1.03 3.50 24.17
N ASP A 231 0.01 4.23 24.58
CA ASP A 231 0.10 5.68 24.39
C ASP A 231 0.10 6.03 22.89
N GLN A 232 0.91 5.34 22.07
CA GLN A 232 0.92 5.58 20.63
C GLN A 232 -0.42 5.21 19.97
N LYS A 233 -1.00 4.07 20.34
CA LYS A 233 -2.30 3.64 19.82
C LYS A 233 -3.39 4.69 20.12
N ASN A 234 -3.47 5.13 21.37
CA ASN A 234 -4.45 6.11 21.82
C ASN A 234 -4.25 7.45 21.12
N TYR A 235 -3.00 7.85 20.88
CA TYR A 235 -2.71 9.04 20.09
C TYR A 235 -3.26 8.93 18.68
N PHE A 236 -2.94 7.85 17.95
CA PHE A 236 -3.42 7.69 16.57
C PHE A 236 -4.94 7.55 16.48
N ASP A 237 -5.58 6.89 17.44
CA ASP A 237 -7.04 6.78 17.50
C ASP A 237 -7.73 8.14 17.72
N ASN A 238 -7.07 9.04 18.48
CA ASN A 238 -7.66 10.31 18.91
C ASN A 238 -6.89 11.54 18.39
N TYR A 239 -6.11 11.40 17.33
CA TYR A 239 -5.13 12.42 16.89
C TYR A 239 -5.76 13.78 16.53
N LYS A 240 -7.06 13.79 16.18
CA LYS A 240 -7.82 15.02 15.89
C LYS A 240 -8.29 15.78 17.14
N PHE A 241 -8.35 15.10 18.28
CA PHE A 241 -8.90 15.64 19.53
C PHE A 241 -7.84 15.84 20.61
N LEU A 242 -6.72 15.12 20.51
CA LEU A 242 -5.59 15.27 21.42
C LEU A 242 -4.66 16.36 20.93
N GLN A 243 -4.61 17.47 21.67
CA GLN A 243 -3.61 18.51 21.47
C GLN A 243 -2.31 18.08 22.18
N ASN A 244 -1.30 17.76 21.39
CA ASN A 244 0.02 17.42 21.90
C ASN A 244 1.08 17.82 20.87
N GLU A 245 1.61 19.03 21.01
CA GLU A 245 2.57 19.62 20.07
C GLU A 245 3.76 18.70 19.79
N GLN A 246 4.29 18.02 20.81
CA GLN A 246 5.41 17.11 20.67
C GLN A 246 5.06 15.89 19.79
N LEU A 247 3.88 15.30 19.98
CA LEU A 247 3.43 14.17 19.17
C LEU A 247 3.00 14.61 17.77
N GLU A 248 2.40 15.78 17.64
CA GLU A 248 2.04 16.38 16.36
C GLU A 248 3.27 16.65 15.49
N GLU A 249 4.34 17.19 16.08
CA GLU A 249 5.62 17.37 15.39
C GLU A 249 6.20 16.01 15.00
N LYS A 250 6.26 15.08 15.97
CA LYS A 250 6.82 13.73 15.78
C LYS A 250 6.13 12.94 14.67
N TYR A 251 4.81 13.06 14.54
CA TYR A 251 4.01 12.31 13.57
C TYR A 251 3.45 13.20 12.46
N SER A 252 4.05 14.37 12.23
CA SER A 252 3.56 15.38 11.28
C SER A 252 3.34 14.83 9.87
N ASP A 253 4.21 13.94 9.39
CA ASP A 253 4.05 13.30 8.08
C ASP A 253 2.88 12.31 8.02
N LEU A 254 2.47 11.74 9.17
CA LEU A 254 1.43 10.72 9.28
C LEU A 254 0.05 11.32 9.52
N ILE A 255 -0.05 12.39 10.31
CA ILE A 255 -1.34 13.01 10.67
C ILE A 255 -1.80 14.03 9.63
N ASN A 256 -0.87 14.56 8.81
CA ASN A 256 -1.20 15.43 7.70
C ASN A 256 -1.64 14.61 6.49
N GLU A 257 -2.95 14.50 6.31
CA GLU A 257 -3.57 13.71 5.24
C GLU A 257 -3.05 14.06 3.85
N LYS A 258 -2.97 15.35 3.51
CA LYS A 258 -2.47 15.79 2.20
C LYS A 258 -1.04 15.32 1.95
N MET A 259 -0.24 15.20 3.00
CA MET A 259 1.14 14.76 2.89
C MET A 259 1.24 13.25 2.82
N HIS A 260 0.53 12.48 3.64
CA HIS A 260 0.65 11.01 3.62
C HIS A 260 0.01 10.37 2.39
N THR A 261 -1.03 10.96 1.80
CA THR A 261 -1.68 10.43 0.58
C THR A 261 -1.05 10.92 -0.73
N LEU A 262 0.02 11.72 -0.68
CA LEU A 262 0.50 12.48 -1.84
C LEU A 262 0.92 11.61 -3.02
N GLU A 263 1.45 10.41 -2.76
CA GLU A 263 1.79 9.41 -3.77
C GLU A 263 0.55 8.97 -4.57
N LEU A 264 -0.59 8.76 -3.90
CA LEU A 264 -1.85 8.40 -4.55
C LEU A 264 -2.43 9.59 -5.31
N SER A 265 -2.35 10.81 -4.75
CA SER A 265 -2.77 12.03 -5.44
C SER A 265 -1.98 12.22 -6.74
N ASN A 266 -0.66 12.07 -6.68
CA ASN A 266 0.21 12.18 -7.85
C ASN A 266 -0.05 11.08 -8.89
N TRP A 267 -0.41 9.88 -8.44
CA TRP A 267 -0.81 8.80 -9.33
C TRP A 267 -2.12 9.11 -10.06
N ILE A 268 -3.15 9.61 -9.35
CA ILE A 268 -4.43 10.03 -9.97
C ILE A 268 -4.21 11.11 -11.03
N GLU A 269 -3.37 12.12 -10.75
CA GLU A 269 -3.01 13.16 -11.72
C GLU A 269 -2.21 12.60 -12.92
N PHE A 270 -1.47 11.51 -12.72
CA PHE A 270 -0.76 10.81 -13.79
C PHE A 270 -1.72 10.02 -14.71
N LEU A 271 -2.86 9.54 -14.20
CA LEU A 271 -3.85 8.83 -15.02
C LEU A 271 -4.38 9.69 -16.17
N LYS A 272 -4.45 11.01 -16.00
CA LYS A 272 -4.96 11.97 -17.00
C LYS A 272 -4.02 12.33 -18.14
N GLN A 273 -2.74 11.98 -18.06
CA GLN A 273 -1.71 12.36 -19.03
C GLN A 273 -1.54 11.30 -20.12
#